data_AF-A0A497U6R9-F1
#
_entry.id   AF-A0A497U6R9-F1
#
_cell.length_a   1.000
_cell.length_b   1.000
_cell.length_c   1.000
_cell.angle_alpha   90.00
_cell.angle_beta   90.00
_cell.angle_gamma   90.00
#
_symmetry.space_group_name_H-M   'P 1'
#
loop_
_entity.id
_entity.type
_entity.pdbx_description
1 polymer ?
#
loop_
_entity_poly.entity_id
_entity_poly.type
_entity_poly.pdbx_seq_one_letter_code
_entity_poly.pdbx_strand_id
1 'polypeptide(L)'
;MSYSWVPAGKGGNPTGRQKKGNDWCTSPTPSESPARISITYLIPASGFFEWKAEKDGKQPYCFRPSKAPLFSFAGLYEHWDNQAGKSIDSCTILIDKTNEVVNPVHDRIPIVLHTENYEAWLDPDTHAPEILKPLLRPWSGDETDLNPVSKKVSKP
;
A
#
# COMPACT_ATOMS: atom_id res chain seq x y z
N MET A 1 -9.47 2.98 -11.18
CA MET A 1 -8.48 3.51 -10.21
C MET A 1 -7.11 3.05 -10.65
N SER A 2 -6.21 4.00 -10.94
CA SER A 2 -4.84 3.72 -11.36
C SER A 2 -3.93 3.57 -10.13
N TYR A 3 -3.20 2.47 -10.03
CA TYR A 3 -2.11 2.30 -9.07
C TYR A 3 -0.85 2.96 -9.62
N SER A 4 -0.74 4.28 -9.46
CA SER A 4 0.49 5.02 -9.75
C SER A 4 0.47 6.35 -9.04
N TRP A 5 1.44 6.59 -8.17
CA TRP A 5 1.64 7.90 -7.55
C TRP A 5 2.40 8.82 -8.51
N VAL A 6 1.90 10.04 -8.69
CA VAL A 6 2.61 11.12 -9.38
C VAL A 6 2.84 12.22 -8.33
N PRO A 7 4.10 12.57 -7.98
CA PRO A 7 4.36 13.69 -7.08
C PRO A 7 3.85 14.99 -7.71
N ALA A 8 2.92 15.66 -7.04
CA ALA A 8 2.62 17.05 -7.32
C ALA A 8 3.79 17.91 -6.82
N GLY A 9 4.80 18.13 -7.66
CA GLY A 9 5.96 18.94 -7.27
C GLY A 9 7.03 19.21 -8.33
N LYS A 10 7.02 18.54 -9.48
CA LYS A 10 7.86 18.94 -10.61
C LYS A 10 7.00 18.91 -11.86
N GLY A 11 6.98 20.01 -12.62
CA GLY A 11 6.19 20.21 -13.84
C GLY A 11 6.51 19.21 -14.96
N GLY A 12 6.24 17.93 -14.73
CA GLY A 12 6.41 16.83 -15.66
C GLY A 12 5.07 16.42 -16.23
N ASN A 13 5.03 16.30 -17.55
CA ASN A 13 3.88 15.90 -18.36
C ASN A 13 3.21 14.60 -17.84
N PRO A 14 1.91 14.59 -17.52
CA PRO A 14 1.21 13.45 -16.91
C PRO A 14 0.97 12.24 -17.85
N THR A 15 1.54 12.23 -19.06
CA THR A 15 1.40 11.14 -20.04
C THR A 15 2.73 10.46 -20.41
N GLY A 16 3.85 10.86 -19.80
CA GLY A 16 5.16 10.28 -20.09
C GLY A 16 5.41 8.96 -19.35
N ARG A 17 5.65 7.87 -20.07
CA ARG A 17 6.32 6.66 -19.52
C ARG A 17 7.61 7.10 -18.82
N GLN A 18 7.65 7.05 -17.48
CA GLN A 18 8.89 7.25 -16.74
C GLN A 18 9.76 5.98 -16.77
N LYS A 19 11.08 6.21 -16.90
CA LYS A 19 12.14 5.22 -17.21
C LYS A 19 12.27 4.12 -16.16
N LYS A 20 12.71 2.94 -16.63
CA LYS A 20 13.31 1.85 -15.84
C LYS A 20 14.42 2.38 -14.93
N GLY A 21 14.14 2.38 -13.63
CA GLY A 21 15.04 2.61 -12.52
C GLY A 21 14.34 2.06 -11.29
N ASN A 22 15.07 1.35 -10.45
CA ASN A 22 14.62 0.44 -9.39
C ASN A 22 13.93 1.11 -8.17
N ASP A 23 13.44 2.33 -8.30
CA ASP A 23 12.58 2.99 -7.31
C ASP A 23 11.11 2.84 -7.69
N TRP A 24 10.55 1.68 -7.36
CA TRP A 24 9.10 1.47 -7.40
C TRP A 24 8.50 2.05 -6.12
N CYS A 25 7.58 3.02 -6.26
CA CYS A 25 6.75 3.59 -5.19
C CYS A 25 7.47 3.77 -3.84
N THR A 26 8.18 4.89 -3.68
CA THR A 26 8.30 5.46 -2.35
C THR A 26 6.95 6.09 -2.01
N SER A 27 6.06 5.32 -1.37
CA SER A 27 5.00 5.93 -0.57
C SER A 27 5.68 6.92 0.39
N PRO A 28 5.18 8.15 0.53
CA PRO A 28 5.84 9.13 1.38
C PRO A 28 5.96 8.57 2.79
N THR A 29 7.14 8.72 3.38
CA THR A 29 7.26 8.57 4.82
C THR A 29 6.45 9.71 5.47
N PRO A 30 5.76 9.49 6.60
CA PRO A 30 4.90 10.51 7.20
C PRO A 30 5.58 11.86 7.52
N SER A 31 6.91 11.94 7.45
CA SER A 31 7.71 13.13 7.76
C SER A 31 7.92 14.11 6.59
N GLU A 32 7.56 13.77 5.34
CA GLU A 32 8.03 14.53 4.16
C GLU A 32 6.96 15.34 3.40
N SER A 33 5.72 15.48 3.90
CA SER A 33 4.66 16.23 3.20
C SER A 33 4.08 17.36 4.08
N PRO A 34 3.98 18.62 3.59
CA PRO A 34 3.20 19.65 4.28
C PRO A 34 1.75 19.19 4.38
N ALA A 35 1.08 19.51 5.50
CA ALA A 35 -0.24 19.02 5.89
C ALA A 35 -1.25 19.06 4.73
N ARG A 36 -1.42 17.92 4.04
CA ARG A 36 -2.48 17.68 3.07
C ARG A 36 -3.47 16.73 3.74
N ILE A 37 -4.74 17.11 3.76
CA ILE A 37 -5.80 16.27 4.29
C ILE A 37 -6.02 15.15 3.28
N SER A 38 -5.31 14.04 3.45
CA SER A 38 -5.66 12.79 2.80
C SER A 38 -6.82 12.17 3.56
N ILE A 39 -7.84 11.71 2.84
CA ILE A 39 -8.96 10.97 3.43
C ILE A 39 -8.49 9.53 3.61
N THR A 40 -8.71 8.96 4.79
CA THR A 40 -8.44 7.54 5.04
C THR A 40 -9.46 6.66 4.31
N TYR A 41 -8.99 5.54 3.78
CA TYR A 41 -9.81 4.63 2.99
C TYR A 41 -9.44 3.17 3.25
N LEU A 42 -10.37 2.25 3.05
CA LEU A 42 -10.11 0.81 3.10
C LEU A 42 -9.92 0.28 1.68
N ILE A 43 -8.82 -0.43 1.44
CA ILE A 43 -8.56 -1.07 0.15
C ILE A 43 -8.75 -2.58 0.32
N PRO A 44 -9.92 -3.14 -0.04
CA PRO A 44 -10.22 -4.56 0.15
C PRO A 44 -9.40 -5.44 -0.80
N ALA A 45 -8.95 -6.58 -0.29
CA ALA A 45 -8.20 -7.58 -1.04
C ALA A 45 -8.50 -9.00 -0.53
N SER A 46 -8.26 -9.99 -1.39
CA SER A 46 -8.26 -11.42 -1.04
C SER A 46 -6.85 -12.00 -0.88
N GLY A 47 -5.83 -11.20 -1.19
CA GLY A 47 -4.42 -11.52 -1.00
C GLY A 47 -3.52 -10.49 -1.67
N PHE A 48 -2.23 -10.52 -1.35
CA PHE A 48 -1.19 -9.80 -2.08
C PHE A 48 -0.04 -10.72 -2.44
N PHE A 49 0.81 -10.27 -3.36
CA PHE A 49 1.96 -11.02 -3.82
C PHE A 49 3.25 -10.29 -3.52
N GLU A 50 4.26 -11.01 -3.04
CA GLU A 50 5.63 -10.51 -2.95
C GLU A 50 6.62 -11.49 -3.58
N TRP A 51 7.73 -10.96 -4.07
CA TRP A 51 8.72 -11.74 -4.81
C TRP A 51 10.01 -11.86 -4.01
N LYS A 52 10.29 -13.07 -3.53
CA LYS A 52 11.56 -13.40 -2.90
C LYS A 52 12.65 -13.49 -3.96
N ALA A 53 13.76 -12.79 -3.75
CA ALA A 53 14.95 -12.97 -4.58
C ALA A 53 15.64 -14.31 -4.26
N GLU A 54 15.96 -15.07 -5.30
CA GLU A 54 16.67 -16.35 -5.23
C GLU A 54 17.80 -16.38 -6.26
N LYS A 55 18.66 -17.41 -6.19
CA LYS A 55 19.83 -17.54 -7.09
C LYS A 55 19.44 -17.51 -8.58
N ASP A 56 18.31 -18.15 -8.92
CA ASP A 56 17.85 -18.31 -10.31
C ASP A 56 16.61 -17.46 -10.63
N GLY A 57 16.50 -16.28 -10.00
CA GLY A 57 15.48 -15.28 -10.29
C GLY A 57 14.61 -14.95 -9.08
N LYS A 58 13.30 -14.79 -9.29
CA LYS A 58 12.35 -14.42 -8.23
C LYS A 58 11.28 -15.50 -8.04
N GLN A 59 11.05 -15.90 -6.79
CA GLN A 59 9.95 -16.78 -6.39
C GLN A 59 8.79 -15.92 -5.86
N PRO A 60 7.63 -15.89 -6.53
CA PRO A 60 6.46 -15.21 -6.00
C PRO A 60 5.82 -16.00 -4.86
N TYR A 61 5.40 -15.27 -3.83
CA TYR A 61 4.60 -15.77 -2.71
C TYR A 61 3.26 -15.03 -2.70
N CYS A 62 2.20 -15.74 -2.33
CA CYS A 62 0.91 -15.13 -2.07
C CYS A 62 0.63 -15.17 -0.57
N PHE A 63 0.28 -14.00 -0.03
CA PHE A 63 -0.09 -13.79 1.36
C PHE A 63 -1.59 -13.61 1.44
N ARG A 64 -2.23 -14.40 2.32
CA ARG A 64 -3.68 -14.38 2.54
C ARG A 64 -4.01 -14.51 4.03
N PRO A 65 -5.17 -14.00 4.48
CA PRO A 65 -5.65 -14.27 5.82
C PRO A 65 -5.97 -15.75 5.97
N SER A 66 -5.48 -16.37 7.04
CA SER A 66 -5.78 -17.76 7.36
C SER A 66 -7.23 -17.99 7.78
N LYS A 67 -7.89 -16.95 8.32
CA LYS A 67 -9.22 -17.04 8.96
C LYS A 67 -10.34 -16.27 8.24
N ALA A 68 -10.05 -15.57 7.15
CA ALA A 68 -11.02 -14.74 6.46
C ALA A 68 -10.80 -14.71 4.94
N PRO A 69 -11.87 -14.66 4.12
CA PRO A 69 -11.75 -14.61 2.67
C PRO A 69 -11.33 -13.23 2.14
N LEU A 70 -11.51 -12.18 2.94
CA LEU A 70 -11.20 -10.79 2.62
C LEU A 70 -10.59 -10.07 3.81
N PHE A 71 -9.76 -9.08 3.52
CA PHE A 71 -9.15 -8.13 4.45
C PHE A 71 -8.95 -6.79 3.74
N SER A 72 -8.62 -5.75 4.48
CA SER A 72 -8.39 -4.42 3.90
C SER A 72 -7.03 -3.87 4.28
N PHE A 73 -6.39 -3.20 3.32
CA PHE A 73 -5.23 -2.38 3.59
C PHE A 73 -5.62 -0.98 4.07
N ALA A 74 -4.76 -0.38 4.88
CA ALA A 74 -4.81 1.04 5.20
C ALA A 74 -4.48 1.85 3.94
N GLY A 75 -5.48 2.51 3.37
CA GLY A 75 -5.36 3.34 2.19
C GLY A 75 -5.49 4.82 2.49
N LEU A 76 -4.86 5.64 1.66
CA LEU A 76 -5.13 7.09 1.60
C LEU A 76 -5.71 7.41 0.23
N TYR A 77 -6.70 8.30 0.20
CA TYR A 77 -7.31 8.84 -1.00
C TYR A 77 -7.08 10.35 -1.08
N GLU A 78 -6.90 10.83 -2.31
CA GLU A 78 -6.78 12.24 -2.61
C GLU A 78 -7.41 12.60 -3.95
N HIS A 79 -8.18 13.69 -3.93
CA HIS A 79 -8.64 14.40 -5.11
C HIS A 79 -7.73 15.61 -5.39
N TRP A 80 -7.29 15.76 -6.63
CA TRP A 80 -6.46 16.89 -7.05
C TRP A 80 -7.01 17.54 -8.31
N ASP A 81 -7.20 18.86 -8.26
CA ASP A 81 -7.57 19.68 -9.40
C ASP A 81 -6.41 20.56 -9.85
N ASN A 82 -6.28 20.74 -11.16
CA ASN A 82 -5.36 21.72 -11.73
C ASN A 82 -6.10 22.97 -12.23
N GLN A 83 -5.34 24.06 -12.44
CA GLN A 83 -5.88 25.33 -12.94
C GLN A 83 -6.46 25.25 -14.36
N ALA A 84 -6.18 24.18 -15.10
CA ALA A 84 -6.70 23.92 -16.43
C ALA A 84 -7.99 23.06 -16.42
N GLY A 85 -8.59 22.82 -15.25
CA GLY A 85 -9.83 22.06 -15.10
C GLY A 85 -9.68 20.54 -15.22
N LYS A 86 -8.45 20.01 -15.07
CA LYS A 86 -8.20 18.57 -15.00
C LYS A 86 -8.20 18.13 -13.54
N SER A 87 -9.04 17.15 -13.24
CA SER A 87 -9.10 16.46 -11.94
C SER A 87 -8.38 15.11 -12.01
N ILE A 88 -7.77 14.71 -10.89
CA ILE A 88 -7.14 13.40 -10.69
C ILE A 88 -7.59 12.86 -9.34
N ASP A 89 -8.27 11.72 -9.37
CA ASP A 89 -8.51 10.88 -8.20
C ASP A 89 -7.38 9.87 -8.06
N SER A 90 -6.74 9.85 -6.89
CA SER A 90 -5.64 8.94 -6.60
C SER A 90 -5.83 8.27 -5.24
N CYS A 91 -5.33 7.04 -5.13
CA CYS A 91 -5.23 6.34 -3.86
C CYS A 91 -3.89 5.64 -3.73
N THR A 92 -3.46 5.41 -2.50
CA THR A 92 -2.24 4.67 -2.18
C THR A 92 -2.48 3.75 -1.00
N ILE A 93 -1.71 2.66 -0.95
CA ILE A 93 -1.66 1.75 0.19
C ILE A 93 -0.49 2.19 1.08
N LEU A 94 -0.74 2.28 2.38
CA LEU A 94 0.33 2.48 3.36
C LEU A 94 1.16 1.21 3.48
N ILE A 95 2.47 1.39 3.60
CA ILE A 95 3.43 0.30 3.76
C ILE A 95 4.21 0.50 5.06
N ASP A 96 4.60 -0.60 5.68
CA ASP A 96 5.45 -0.61 6.88
C ASP A 96 6.56 -1.66 6.74
N LYS A 97 7.46 -1.71 7.72
CA LYS A 97 8.43 -2.78 7.88
C LYS A 97 7.71 -4.12 8.05
N THR A 98 8.38 -5.17 7.63
CA THR A 98 7.83 -6.53 7.70
C THR A 98 7.77 -7.07 9.12
N ASN A 99 6.89 -8.06 9.31
CA ASN A 99 6.95 -8.96 10.45
C ASN A 99 7.95 -10.11 10.18
N GLU A 100 8.20 -10.95 11.19
CA GLU A 100 9.14 -12.07 11.11
C GLU A 100 8.80 -13.09 10.01
N VAL A 101 7.52 -13.21 9.63
CA VAL A 101 7.03 -14.15 8.61
C VAL A 101 7.29 -13.63 7.20
N VAL A 102 7.14 -12.33 6.95
CA VAL A 102 7.32 -11.74 5.61
C VAL A 102 8.74 -11.25 5.36
N ASN A 103 9.50 -10.91 6.41
CA ASN A 103 10.87 -10.41 6.29
C ASN A 103 11.81 -11.29 5.43
N PRO A 104 11.71 -12.64 5.46
CA PRO A 104 12.51 -13.50 4.59
C PRO A 104 12.18 -13.38 3.09
N VAL A 105 11.08 -12.72 2.73
CA VAL A 105 10.58 -12.54 1.35
C VAL A 105 10.84 -11.12 0.86
N HIS A 106 10.51 -10.10 1.66
CA HIS A 106 10.66 -8.68 1.32
C HIS A 106 10.85 -7.84 2.59
N ASP A 107 11.31 -6.59 2.49
CA ASP A 107 11.64 -5.69 3.62
C ASP A 107 10.52 -4.69 3.99
N ARG A 108 9.51 -4.57 3.12
CA ARG A 108 8.30 -3.77 3.32
C ARG A 108 7.05 -4.58 2.98
N ILE A 109 5.98 -4.38 3.74
CA ILE A 109 4.65 -4.97 3.48
C ILE A 109 3.56 -3.90 3.49
N PRO A 110 2.47 -4.10 2.75
CA PRO A 110 1.29 -3.26 2.93
C PRO A 110 0.69 -3.45 4.34
N ILE A 111 0.22 -2.35 4.92
CA ILE A 111 -0.40 -2.38 6.26
C ILE A 111 -1.81 -2.93 6.14
N VAL A 112 -2.04 -4.10 6.73
CA VAL A 112 -3.37 -4.69 6.89
C VAL A 112 -4.02 -4.12 8.14
N LEU A 113 -5.25 -3.62 8.01
CA LEU A 113 -6.02 -3.16 9.16
C LEU A 113 -6.80 -4.34 9.76
N HIS A 114 -6.76 -4.43 11.10
CA HIS A 114 -7.69 -5.29 11.83
C HIS A 114 -9.11 -4.72 11.70
N THR A 115 -10.10 -5.61 11.56
CA THR A 115 -11.50 -5.21 11.34
C THR A 115 -12.04 -4.33 12.47
N GLU A 116 -11.58 -4.53 13.70
CA GLU A 116 -11.90 -3.68 14.87
C GLU A 116 -11.44 -2.22 14.72
N ASN A 117 -10.47 -1.95 13.86
CA ASN A 117 -9.94 -0.60 13.63
C ASN A 117 -10.58 0.11 12.44
N TYR A 118 -11.48 -0.54 11.69
CA TYR A 118 -12.05 0.04 10.46
C TYR A 118 -12.83 1.33 10.70
N GLU A 119 -13.67 1.36 11.74
CA GLU A 119 -14.46 2.54 12.07
C GLU A 119 -13.55 3.71 12.47
N ALA A 120 -12.62 3.46 13.41
CA ALA A 120 -11.65 4.47 13.85
C ALA A 120 -10.74 4.96 12.72
N TRP A 121 -10.42 4.09 11.75
CA TRP A 121 -9.63 4.46 10.57
C TRP A 121 -10.41 5.37 9.63
N LEU A 122 -11.70 5.10 9.40
CA LEU A 122 -12.56 5.85 8.46
C LEU A 122 -13.19 7.10 9.07
N ASP A 123 -13.03 7.33 10.36
CA ASP A 123 -13.62 8.46 11.06
C ASP A 123 -12.94 9.78 10.62
N PRO A 124 -13.68 10.74 10.03
CA PRO A 124 -13.12 12.01 9.58
C PRO A 124 -12.57 12.86 10.73
N ASP A 125 -13.00 12.61 11.97
CA ASP A 125 -12.57 13.35 13.15
C ASP A 125 -11.29 12.78 13.78
N THR A 126 -10.81 11.60 13.33
CA THR A 126 -9.63 10.90 13.90
C THR A 126 -8.37 11.04 13.05
N HIS A 127 -8.33 11.96 12.09
CA HIS A 127 -7.23 12.09 11.12
C HIS A 127 -5.88 12.54 11.70
N ALA A 128 -5.81 12.83 13.00
CA ALA A 128 -4.57 13.24 13.63
C ALA A 128 -3.56 12.05 13.70
N PRO A 129 -2.30 12.23 13.29
CA PRO A 129 -1.32 11.13 13.23
C PRO A 129 -1.16 10.33 14.52
N GLU A 130 -1.31 10.98 15.67
CA GLU A 130 -1.24 10.37 17.00
C GLU A 130 -2.40 9.41 17.29
N ILE A 131 -3.55 9.60 16.65
CA ILE A 131 -4.73 8.71 16.75
C ILE A 131 -4.62 7.57 15.74
N LEU A 132 -4.16 7.87 14.52
CA LEU A 132 -4.07 6.89 13.44
C LEU A 132 -2.91 5.90 13.60
N LYS A 133 -1.72 6.35 14.03
CA LYS A 133 -0.54 5.48 14.14
C LYS A 133 -0.76 4.23 15.02
N PRO A 134 -1.44 4.31 16.18
CA PRO A 134 -1.74 3.13 16.98
C PRO A 134 -2.61 2.07 16.28
N LEU A 135 -3.40 2.46 15.27
CA LEU A 135 -4.25 1.56 14.47
C LEU A 135 -3.44 0.79 13.42
N LEU A 136 -2.30 1.34 13.00
CA LEU A 136 -1.40 0.82 11.97
C LEU A 136 -0.44 -0.23 12.53
N ARG A 137 -0.97 -1.29 13.14
CA ARG A 137 -0.13 -2.38 13.64
C ARG A 137 0.24 -3.31 12.48
N PRO A 138 1.49 -3.80 12.43
CA PRO A 138 1.87 -4.82 11.46
C PRO A 138 0.96 -6.04 11.61
N TRP A 139 0.56 -6.60 10.48
CA TRP A 139 -0.23 -7.82 10.46
C TRP A 139 0.50 -8.93 11.23
N SER A 140 -0.20 -9.65 12.12
CA SER A 140 0.43 -10.74 12.87
C SER A 140 0.81 -11.89 11.93
N GLY A 141 2.01 -12.45 12.13
CA GLY A 141 2.51 -13.57 11.33
C GLY A 141 1.63 -14.81 11.43
N ASP A 142 1.02 -15.04 12.60
CA ASP A 142 0.16 -16.18 12.90
C ASP A 142 -1.19 -16.15 12.15
N GLU A 143 -1.52 -15.02 11.53
CA GLU A 143 -2.74 -14.81 10.75
C GLU A 143 -2.51 -14.84 9.23
N THR A 144 -1.29 -15.15 8.80
CA THR A 144 -0.89 -15.04 7.40
C THR A 144 -0.44 -16.38 6.83
N ASP A 145 -1.15 -16.88 5.83
CA ASP A 145 -0.71 -18.05 5.06
C ASP A 145 0.33 -17.63 4.01
N LEU A 146 1.54 -18.21 4.10
CA LEU A 146 2.62 -18.00 3.14
C LEU A 146 2.66 -19.15 2.12
N ASN A 147 2.18 -18.91 0.91
CA ASN A 147 2.15 -19.94 -0.13
C ASN A 147 3.02 -19.55 -1.34
N PRO A 148 4.05 -20.33 -1.70
CA PRO A 148 4.75 -20.13 -2.97
C PRO A 148 3.79 -20.38 -4.13
N VAL A 149 3.81 -19.50 -5.13
CA VAL A 149 2.93 -19.61 -6.30
C VAL A 149 3.72 -19.70 -7.61
N SER A 150 3.01 -20.00 -8.70
CA SER A 150 3.61 -20.06 -10.02
C SER A 150 4.07 -18.68 -10.51
N LYS A 151 5.21 -18.63 -11.22
CA LYS A 151 5.72 -17.43 -11.91
C LYS A 151 4.76 -16.84 -12.96
N LYS A 152 3.66 -17.54 -13.31
CA LYS A 152 2.59 -17.02 -14.17
C LYS A 152 1.95 -15.73 -13.63
N VAL A 153 1.93 -15.52 -12.31
CA VAL A 153 1.36 -14.30 -11.68
C VAL A 153 2.05 -13.00 -12.13
N SER A 154 3.29 -13.08 -12.61
CA SER A 154 4.02 -11.91 -13.13
C SER A 154 3.60 -11.48 -14.54
N LYS A 155 2.62 -12.16 -15.15
CA LYS A 155 2.07 -11.83 -16.47
C LYS A 155 0.57 -11.48 -16.31
N PRO A 156 0.22 -10.19 -16.12
CA PRO A 156 -1.16 -9.75 -16.00
C PRO A 156 -1.95 -9.90 -17.32
#